data_AF-C1AC02-F1
#
_entry.id   AF-C1AC02-F1
#
_cell.length_a   1.000
_cell.length_b   1.000
_cell.length_c   1.000
_cell.angle_alpha   90.00
_cell.angle_beta   90.00
_cell.angle_gamma   90.00
#
_symmetry.space_group_name_H-M   'P 1'
#
loop_
_entity.id
_entity.type
_entity.pdbx_description
1 polymer ?
#
loop_
_entity_poly.entity_id
_entity_poly.type
_entity_poly.pdbx_seq_one_letter_code
_entity_poly.pdbx_strand_id
1 'polypeptide(L)'
;MAPIRLLMEHWSHDLWTRRLESTIDVLLAPECLIDVEGAEGSLGREAFRTYWRSFTCTFPDLQYEVLTSVAEGNVGAIHWQARGTHYGVGCGVFASVQKAEFTGVTVLHAEKGVVVRGFDRWNRGDVFHRIVRDRTLAAAQEAHLTPRQQDVAFMMAERLTYLEIAQRIGVKPNTARRHCEAVMNKLGVHEKQDVARALGGSSVTPWIASCAEPVGKHPRGIPSGIG
;
A
#
# COMPACT_ATOMS: atom_id res chain seq x y z
N MET A 1 17.67 29.88 7.35
CA MET A 1 17.18 28.49 7.37
C MET A 1 15.73 28.49 6.92
N ALA A 2 15.32 27.54 6.07
CA ALA A 2 13.91 27.37 5.75
C ALA A 2 13.14 26.97 7.02
N PRO A 3 12.04 27.66 7.38
CA PRO A 3 11.21 27.24 8.51
C PRO A 3 10.52 25.91 8.17
N ILE A 4 10.26 25.05 9.17
CA ILE A 4 9.61 23.74 8.97
C ILE A 4 8.29 23.85 8.18
N ARG A 5 7.55 24.95 8.34
CA ARG A 5 6.31 25.22 7.59
C ARG A 5 6.53 25.24 6.07
N LEU A 6 7.64 25.79 5.59
CA LEU A 6 7.98 25.80 4.17
C LEU A 6 8.30 24.37 3.67
N LEU A 7 8.99 23.58 4.49
CA LEU A 7 9.29 22.17 4.16
C LEU A 7 8.01 21.33 4.10
N MET A 8 7.05 21.58 4.99
CA MET A 8 5.72 20.93 4.97
C MET A 8 4.92 21.28 3.72
N GLU A 9 5.05 22.51 3.23
CA GLU A 9 4.42 22.96 1.98
C GLU A 9 5.05 22.26 0.78
N HIS A 10 6.38 22.21 0.67
CA HIS A 10 7.07 21.46 -0.39
C HIS A 10 6.77 19.95 -0.33
N TRP A 11 6.69 19.37 0.86
CA TRP A 11 6.25 17.98 1.05
C TRP A 11 4.86 17.77 0.46
N SER A 12 3.89 18.59 0.85
CA SER A 12 2.48 18.39 0.47
C SER A 12 2.20 18.79 -0.98
N HIS A 13 2.69 19.95 -1.39
CA HIS A 13 2.36 20.53 -2.68
C HIS A 13 3.29 20.00 -3.78
N ASP A 14 4.61 20.09 -3.63
CA ASP A 14 5.49 19.71 -4.72
C ASP A 14 5.56 18.18 -4.91
N LEU A 15 5.75 17.40 -3.84
CA LEU A 15 5.80 15.93 -3.96
C LEU A 15 4.40 15.33 -4.21
N TRP A 16 3.41 15.73 -3.41
CA TRP A 16 2.11 15.06 -3.40
C TRP A 16 1.02 15.72 -4.26
N THR A 17 1.22 16.94 -4.75
CA THR A 17 0.26 17.59 -5.68
C THR A 17 0.84 17.75 -7.08
N ARG A 18 2.01 18.38 -7.21
CA ARG A 18 2.66 18.69 -8.51
C ARG A 18 3.49 17.54 -9.08
N ARG A 19 3.72 16.49 -8.29
CA ARG A 19 4.49 15.30 -8.65
C ARG A 19 5.95 15.61 -9.05
N LEU A 20 6.60 16.54 -8.35
CA LEU A 20 7.98 16.95 -8.64
C LEU A 20 9.00 16.10 -7.89
N GLU A 21 9.54 15.10 -8.58
CA GLU A 21 10.50 14.17 -7.97
C GLU A 21 11.80 14.86 -7.51
N SER A 22 12.25 15.90 -8.22
CA SER A 22 13.45 16.67 -7.86
C SER A 22 13.36 17.35 -6.49
N THR A 23 12.14 17.52 -5.95
CA THR A 23 11.94 18.06 -4.60
C THR A 23 12.56 17.15 -3.54
N ILE A 24 12.69 15.84 -3.80
CA ILE A 24 13.31 14.89 -2.87
C ILE A 24 14.75 15.28 -2.54
N ASP A 25 15.52 15.74 -3.54
CA ASP A 25 16.94 16.08 -3.38
C ASP A 25 17.17 17.30 -2.48
N VAL A 26 16.25 18.27 -2.55
CA VAL A 26 16.33 19.53 -1.80
C VAL A 26 15.61 19.47 -0.45
N LEU A 27 14.57 18.63 -0.33
CA LEU A 27 13.75 18.52 0.87
C LEU A 27 14.35 17.55 1.89
N LEU A 28 14.91 16.43 1.44
CA LEU A 28 15.39 15.36 2.31
C LEU A 28 16.91 15.39 2.45
N ALA A 29 17.39 15.31 3.69
CA ALA A 29 18.81 15.11 3.99
C ALA A 29 19.33 13.80 3.36
N PRO A 30 20.62 13.71 2.96
CA PRO A 30 21.21 12.47 2.46
C PRO A 30 21.04 11.25 3.37
N GLU A 31 21.14 11.50 4.67
CA GLU A 31 21.04 10.54 5.75
C GLU A 31 19.63 10.46 6.37
N CYS A 32 18.61 11.01 5.70
CA CYS A 32 17.26 11.05 6.27
C CYS A 32 16.72 9.64 6.58
N LEU A 33 15.88 9.55 7.61
CA LEU A 33 15.16 8.32 7.97
C LEU A 33 13.65 8.57 7.93
N ILE A 34 12.96 7.98 6.95
CA ILE A 34 11.52 8.14 6.76
C ILE A 34 10.79 6.83 7.06
N ASP A 35 10.00 6.81 8.12
CA ASP A 35 9.17 5.65 8.49
C ASP A 35 7.86 5.68 7.71
N VAL A 36 7.67 4.75 6.78
CA VAL A 36 6.46 4.67 5.95
C VAL A 36 5.58 3.50 6.40
N GLU A 37 4.26 3.69 6.40
CA GLU A 37 3.29 2.69 6.88
C GLU A 37 3.48 1.30 6.25
N GLY A 38 3.98 0.38 7.09
CA GLY A 38 4.28 -1.01 6.84
C GLY A 38 5.49 -1.28 5.93
N ALA A 39 6.46 -0.36 5.96
CA ALA A 39 7.86 -0.67 5.73
C ALA A 39 8.47 -1.44 6.89
N GLU A 40 9.38 -2.34 6.55
CA GLU A 40 10.30 -2.87 7.52
C GLU A 40 11.43 -1.84 7.68
N GLY A 41 11.47 -1.17 8.83
CA GLY A 41 12.46 -0.12 9.11
C GLY A 41 12.19 1.23 8.45
N SER A 42 13.20 2.10 8.51
CA SER A 42 13.17 3.45 7.96
C SER A 42 13.75 3.47 6.55
N LEU A 43 13.17 4.28 5.67
CA LEU A 43 13.70 4.50 4.32
C LEU A 43 14.72 5.65 4.31
N GLY A 44 15.87 5.40 3.70
CA GLY A 44 16.79 6.46 3.25
C GLY A 44 16.22 7.22 2.05
N ARG A 45 16.86 8.32 1.65
CA ARG A 45 16.40 9.19 0.54
C ARG A 45 16.08 8.43 -0.75
N GLU A 46 16.97 7.56 -1.23
CA GLU A 46 16.78 6.82 -2.49
C GLU A 46 15.71 5.73 -2.39
N ALA A 47 15.59 5.08 -1.23
CA ALA A 47 14.52 4.13 -0.97
C ALA A 47 13.16 4.86 -0.92
N PHE A 48 13.10 6.04 -0.32
CA PHE A 48 11.91 6.91 -0.35
C PHE A 48 11.57 7.36 -1.77
N ARG A 49 12.55 7.72 -2.61
CA ARG A 49 12.34 8.03 -4.03
C ARG A 49 11.71 6.86 -4.79
N THR A 50 12.22 5.65 -4.56
CA THR A 50 11.67 4.44 -5.18
C THR A 50 10.24 4.18 -4.73
N TYR A 51 9.97 4.35 -3.43
CA TYR A 51 8.63 4.30 -2.87
C TYR A 51 7.69 5.32 -3.54
N TRP A 52 8.08 6.58 -3.57
CA TRP A 52 7.28 7.66 -4.12
C TRP A 52 6.96 7.45 -5.61
N ARG A 53 7.93 6.98 -6.41
CA ARG A 53 7.71 6.62 -7.82
C ARG A 53 6.69 5.49 -7.94
N SER A 54 6.85 4.43 -7.15
CA SER A 54 5.91 3.30 -7.17
C SER A 54 4.49 3.73 -6.79
N PHE A 55 4.34 4.56 -5.75
CA PHE A 55 3.03 5.05 -5.31
C PHE A 55 2.36 5.94 -6.38
N THR A 56 3.12 6.86 -6.97
CA THR A 56 2.61 7.78 -8.01
C THR A 56 2.33 7.07 -9.34
N CYS A 57 3.07 6.02 -9.70
CA CYS A 57 2.72 5.15 -10.82
C CYS A 57 1.47 4.29 -10.53
N THR A 58 1.25 3.91 -9.28
CA THR A 58 0.09 3.10 -8.86
C THR A 58 -1.21 3.92 -8.89
N PHE A 59 -1.13 5.18 -8.46
CA PHE A 59 -2.23 6.14 -8.41
C PHE A 59 -1.85 7.43 -9.18
N PRO A 60 -1.79 7.40 -10.52
CA PRO A 60 -1.31 8.53 -11.32
C PRO A 60 -2.25 9.75 -11.29
N ASP A 61 -3.53 9.53 -10.99
CA ASP A 61 -4.57 10.55 -10.85
C ASP A 61 -4.79 10.99 -9.40
N LEU A 62 -3.85 10.69 -8.49
CA LEU A 62 -3.97 11.01 -7.07
C LEU A 62 -4.18 12.52 -6.86
N GLN A 63 -5.27 12.87 -6.20
CA GLN A 63 -5.60 14.20 -5.71
C GLN A 63 -5.32 14.25 -4.22
N TYR A 64 -4.42 15.13 -3.77
CA TYR A 64 -3.99 15.25 -2.39
C TYR A 64 -4.46 16.58 -1.79
N GLU A 65 -4.91 16.56 -0.54
CA GLU A 65 -5.42 17.72 0.17
C GLU A 65 -4.91 17.74 1.61
N VAL A 66 -4.40 18.88 2.05
CA VAL A 66 -4.05 19.13 3.45
C VAL A 66 -5.30 19.59 4.19
N LEU A 67 -5.70 18.84 5.21
CA LEU A 67 -6.85 19.16 6.06
C LEU A 67 -6.45 20.09 7.21
N THR A 68 -5.35 19.74 7.89
CA THR A 68 -4.81 20.54 9.01
C THR A 68 -3.29 20.43 9.02
N SER A 69 -2.61 21.50 9.40
CA SER A 69 -1.16 21.48 9.61
C SER A 69 -0.77 22.23 10.87
N VAL A 70 0.17 21.69 11.65
CA VAL A 70 0.77 22.34 12.82
C VAL A 70 2.28 22.34 12.71
N ALA A 71 2.92 23.41 13.18
CA ALA A 71 4.35 23.59 13.13
C ALA A 71 4.83 24.19 14.45
N GLU A 72 5.78 23.53 15.10
CA GLU A 72 6.39 23.97 16.35
C GLU A 72 7.91 23.77 16.28
N GLY A 73 8.66 24.88 16.34
CA GLY A 73 10.11 24.86 16.19
C GLY A 73 10.54 24.16 14.89
N ASN A 74 11.16 23.00 15.05
CA ASN A 74 11.71 22.18 13.96
C ASN A 74 10.84 20.96 13.61
N VAL A 75 9.65 20.86 14.19
CA VAL A 75 8.73 19.73 13.99
C VAL A 75 7.44 20.23 13.33
N GLY A 76 6.96 19.47 12.35
CA GLY A 76 5.75 19.77 11.60
C GLY A 76 4.89 18.53 11.45
N ALA A 77 3.58 18.66 11.63
CA ALA A 77 2.62 17.59 11.39
C ALA A 77 1.53 18.04 10.41
N ILE A 78 1.15 17.13 9.51
CA ILE A 78 0.24 17.36 8.40
C ILE A 78 -0.81 16.26 8.47
N HIS A 79 -2.06 16.62 8.71
CA HIS A 79 -3.22 15.75 8.52
C HIS A 79 -3.74 15.97 7.10
N TRP A 80 -3.87 14.90 6.34
CA TRP A 80 -4.17 14.95 4.91
C TRP A 80 -5.18 13.89 4.49
N GLN A 81 -5.81 14.14 3.36
CA GLN A 81 -6.59 13.15 2.62
C GLN A 81 -6.14 13.10 1.17
N ALA A 82 -6.34 11.96 0.52
CA ALA A 82 -6.15 11.85 -0.91
C ALA A 82 -7.18 10.92 -1.55
N ARG A 83 -7.39 11.08 -2.86
CA ARG A 83 -8.24 10.21 -3.68
C ARG A 83 -7.52 9.86 -4.96
N GLY A 84 -7.59 8.61 -5.40
CA GLY A 84 -6.99 8.19 -6.67
C GLY A 84 -7.62 6.90 -7.19
N THR A 85 -7.19 6.47 -8.36
CA THR A 85 -7.65 5.26 -9.02
C THR A 85 -6.48 4.29 -9.20
N HIS A 86 -6.71 3.01 -8.88
CA HIS A 86 -5.68 1.98 -8.92
C HIS A 86 -5.39 1.53 -10.38
N TYR A 87 -4.53 2.26 -11.07
CA TYR A 87 -4.15 2.02 -12.47
C TYR A 87 -2.83 1.28 -12.65
N GLY A 88 -1.95 1.29 -11.65
CA GLY A 88 -0.68 0.57 -11.69
C GLY A 88 -0.73 -0.79 -11.00
N VAL A 89 0.40 -1.49 -11.04
CA VAL A 89 0.61 -2.70 -10.22
C VAL A 89 1.00 -2.26 -8.82
N GLY A 90 0.32 -2.81 -7.81
CA GLY A 90 0.53 -2.43 -6.42
C GLY A 90 -0.46 -3.14 -5.51
N CYS A 91 -0.35 -2.94 -4.19
CA CYS A 91 -1.33 -3.47 -3.23
C CYS A 91 -1.53 -5.00 -3.25
N GLY A 92 -0.60 -5.77 -3.85
CA GLY A 92 -0.70 -7.23 -4.00
C GLY A 92 -1.58 -7.70 -5.16
N VAL A 93 -2.05 -6.80 -6.03
CA VAL A 93 -2.90 -7.11 -7.18
C VAL A 93 -2.45 -6.34 -8.43
N PHE A 94 -2.90 -6.78 -9.61
CA PHE A 94 -2.80 -5.95 -10.82
C PHE A 94 -3.74 -4.74 -10.74
N ALA A 95 -3.54 -3.78 -11.66
CA ALA A 95 -4.42 -2.64 -11.84
C ALA A 95 -5.89 -3.06 -11.79
N SER A 96 -6.67 -2.42 -10.93
CA SER A 96 -8.06 -2.81 -10.68
C SER A 96 -9.07 -1.77 -11.14
N VAL A 97 -8.61 -0.58 -11.51
CA VAL A 97 -9.44 0.58 -11.87
C VAL A 97 -10.38 1.01 -10.73
N GLN A 98 -10.15 0.49 -9.51
CA GLN A 98 -10.95 0.82 -8.34
C GLN A 98 -10.49 2.15 -7.75
N LYS A 99 -11.47 2.92 -7.26
CA LYS A 99 -11.19 4.14 -6.52
C LYS A 99 -10.65 3.81 -5.14
N ALA A 100 -9.65 4.56 -4.71
CA ALA A 100 -9.04 4.49 -3.40
C ALA A 100 -9.15 5.84 -2.70
N GLU A 101 -9.44 5.79 -1.41
CA GLU A 101 -9.53 6.95 -0.53
C GLU A 101 -8.50 6.78 0.58
N PHE A 102 -7.64 7.78 0.72
CA PHE A 102 -6.52 7.79 1.63
C PHE A 102 -6.76 8.87 2.68
N THR A 103 -6.38 8.58 3.92
CA THR A 103 -6.31 9.57 4.99
C THR A 103 -5.17 9.20 5.91
N GLY A 104 -4.42 10.20 6.35
CA GLY A 104 -3.23 9.96 7.13
C GLY A 104 -2.64 11.21 7.77
N VAL A 105 -1.59 10.95 8.54
CA VAL A 105 -0.77 11.96 9.17
C VAL A 105 0.68 11.74 8.79
N THR A 106 1.32 12.81 8.32
CA THR A 106 2.77 12.88 8.16
C THR A 106 3.35 13.77 9.26
N VAL A 107 4.42 13.33 9.91
CA VAL A 107 5.23 14.17 10.81
C VAL A 107 6.65 14.28 10.28
N LEU A 108 7.20 15.49 10.28
CA LEU A 108 8.52 15.82 9.76
C LEU A 108 9.35 16.51 10.86
N HIS A 109 10.61 16.11 10.97
CA HIS A 109 11.63 16.75 11.80
C HIS A 109 12.69 17.34 10.87
N ALA A 110 12.98 18.63 11.03
CA ALA A 110 13.94 19.33 10.21
C ALA A 110 15.16 19.80 11.00
N GLU A 111 16.31 19.76 10.35
CA GLU A 111 17.54 20.38 10.83
C GLU A 111 18.22 21.09 9.68
N LYS A 112 18.82 22.25 9.95
CA LYS A 112 19.55 23.06 8.95
C LYS A 112 18.76 23.33 7.66
N GLY A 113 17.42 23.32 7.73
CA GLY A 113 16.52 23.61 6.60
C GLY A 113 16.19 22.42 5.71
N VAL A 114 16.48 21.18 6.13
CA VAL A 114 16.10 19.94 5.44
C VAL A 114 15.44 18.96 6.39
N VAL A 115 14.63 18.03 5.88
CA VAL A 115 14.02 16.95 6.67
C VAL A 115 15.07 15.87 6.93
N VAL A 116 15.35 15.62 8.22
CA VAL A 116 16.28 14.57 8.67
C VAL A 116 15.56 13.32 9.15
N ARG A 117 14.31 13.46 9.60
CA ARG A 117 13.47 12.33 10.02
C ARG A 117 12.01 12.62 9.75
N GLY A 118 11.23 11.59 9.48
CA GLY A 118 9.79 11.71 9.40
C GLY A 118 9.10 10.38 9.52
N PHE A 119 7.78 10.42 9.70
CA PHE A 119 6.95 9.24 9.56
C PHE A 119 5.64 9.58 8.86
N ASP A 120 5.05 8.58 8.22
CA ASP A 120 3.74 8.65 7.59
C ASP A 120 2.88 7.45 8.02
N ARG A 121 1.68 7.74 8.54
CA ARG A 121 0.70 6.74 8.98
C ARG A 121 -0.64 7.04 8.32
N TRP A 122 -1.20 6.05 7.64
CA TRP A 122 -2.44 6.20 6.90
C TRP A 122 -3.24 4.90 6.91
N ASN A 123 -4.47 4.95 6.40
CA ASN A 123 -5.44 3.85 6.32
C ASN A 123 -5.05 2.72 5.33
N ARG A 124 -3.78 2.29 5.31
CA ARG A 124 -3.23 1.31 4.36
C ARG A 124 -4.00 -0.01 4.36
N GLY A 125 -4.31 -0.54 5.54
CA GLY A 125 -5.03 -1.80 5.68
C GLY A 125 -6.37 -1.78 4.95
N ASP A 126 -7.16 -0.71 5.15
CA ASP A 126 -8.48 -0.54 4.54
C ASP A 126 -8.39 -0.37 3.02
N VAL A 127 -7.44 0.45 2.55
CA VAL A 127 -7.23 0.68 1.11
C VAL A 127 -6.87 -0.62 0.41
N PHE A 128 -5.93 -1.38 0.96
CA PHE A 128 -5.49 -2.65 0.36
C PHE A 128 -6.62 -3.67 0.38
N HIS A 129 -7.29 -3.83 1.52
CA HIS A 129 -8.41 -4.76 1.64
C HIS A 129 -9.51 -4.45 0.63
N ARG A 130 -9.89 -3.18 0.46
CA ARG A 130 -10.91 -2.76 -0.51
C ARG A 130 -10.47 -3.03 -1.95
N ILE A 131 -9.27 -2.60 -2.33
CA ILE A 131 -8.73 -2.81 -3.70
C ILE A 131 -8.67 -4.29 -4.06
N VAL A 132 -8.14 -5.14 -3.15
CA VAL A 132 -7.99 -6.57 -3.39
C VAL A 132 -9.36 -7.24 -3.50
N ARG A 133 -10.27 -6.94 -2.57
CA ARG A 133 -11.64 -7.50 -2.57
C ARG A 133 -12.38 -7.12 -3.85
N ASP A 134 -12.38 -5.84 -4.20
CA ASP A 134 -13.16 -5.34 -5.33
C ASP A 134 -12.58 -5.84 -6.67
N ARG A 135 -11.24 -5.97 -6.80
CA ARG A 135 -10.64 -6.62 -7.97
C ARG A 135 -11.02 -8.09 -8.07
N THR A 136 -10.97 -8.81 -6.95
CA THR A 136 -11.31 -10.24 -6.92
C THR A 136 -12.78 -10.45 -7.30
N LEU A 137 -13.68 -9.62 -6.78
CA LEU A 137 -15.10 -9.66 -7.14
C LEU A 137 -15.31 -9.33 -8.62
N ALA A 138 -14.65 -8.31 -9.16
CA ALA A 138 -14.73 -7.96 -10.57
C ALA A 138 -14.24 -9.11 -11.47
N ALA A 139 -13.09 -9.72 -11.16
CA ALA A 139 -12.56 -10.87 -11.91
C ALA A 139 -13.53 -12.07 -11.86
N ALA A 140 -14.13 -12.32 -10.70
CA ALA A 140 -15.12 -13.39 -10.56
C ALA A 140 -16.42 -13.12 -11.34
N GLN A 141 -16.85 -11.86 -11.44
CA GLN A 141 -17.98 -11.44 -12.27
C GLN A 141 -17.66 -11.54 -13.76
N GLU A 142 -16.48 -11.09 -14.19
CA GLU A 142 -15.96 -11.23 -15.57
C GLU A 142 -15.95 -12.70 -16.02
N ALA A 143 -15.57 -13.60 -15.11
CA ALA A 143 -15.59 -15.04 -15.34
C ALA A 143 -16.98 -15.70 -15.16
N HIS A 144 -18.03 -14.90 -14.92
CA HIS A 144 -19.41 -15.36 -14.74
C HIS A 144 -19.52 -16.46 -13.66
N LEU A 145 -18.77 -16.34 -12.57
CA LEU A 145 -18.86 -17.24 -11.42
C LEU A 145 -20.19 -17.02 -10.68
N THR A 146 -20.89 -18.11 -10.34
CA THR A 146 -22.05 -18.03 -9.44
C THR A 146 -21.60 -17.63 -8.03
N PRO A 147 -22.48 -17.11 -7.15
CA PRO A 147 -22.09 -16.75 -5.78
C PRO A 147 -21.37 -17.89 -5.04
N ARG A 148 -21.84 -19.14 -5.24
CA ARG A 148 -21.21 -20.32 -4.67
C ARG A 148 -19.81 -20.61 -5.24
N GLN A 149 -19.60 -20.34 -6.52
CA GLN A 149 -18.29 -20.46 -7.17
C GLN A 149 -17.34 -19.35 -6.73
N GLN A 150 -17.85 -18.15 -6.42
CA GLN A 150 -17.07 -17.05 -5.86
C GLN A 150 -16.51 -17.45 -4.50
N ASP A 151 -17.33 -17.96 -3.58
CA ASP A 151 -16.88 -18.46 -2.27
C ASP A 151 -15.72 -19.45 -2.43
N VAL A 152 -15.88 -20.43 -3.33
CA VAL A 152 -14.87 -21.45 -3.59
C VAL A 152 -13.60 -20.83 -4.19
N ALA A 153 -13.72 -19.88 -5.12
CA ALA A 153 -12.59 -19.17 -5.72
C ALA A 153 -11.80 -18.37 -4.68
N PHE A 154 -12.48 -17.69 -3.74
CA PHE A 154 -11.84 -16.99 -2.62
C PHE A 154 -11.04 -17.95 -1.74
N MET A 155 -11.64 -19.07 -1.32
CA MET A 155 -10.94 -20.07 -0.52
C MET A 155 -9.75 -20.71 -1.26
N MET A 156 -9.84 -20.86 -2.58
CA MET A 156 -8.72 -21.32 -3.41
C MET A 156 -7.59 -20.29 -3.46
N ALA A 157 -7.90 -19.00 -3.53
CA ALA A 157 -6.90 -17.92 -3.46
C ALA A 157 -6.20 -17.86 -2.10
N GLU A 158 -6.93 -18.17 -1.01
CA GLU A 158 -6.40 -18.36 0.34
C GLU A 158 -5.62 -19.67 0.53
N ARG A 159 -5.47 -20.48 -0.54
CA ARG A 159 -4.76 -21.76 -0.56
C ARG A 159 -5.36 -22.86 0.34
N LEU A 160 -6.63 -22.77 0.73
CA LEU A 160 -7.30 -23.84 1.47
C LEU A 160 -7.37 -25.11 0.64
N THR A 161 -7.16 -26.27 1.25
CA THR A 161 -7.29 -27.61 0.66
C THR A 161 -8.74 -27.94 0.28
N TYR A 162 -8.95 -28.96 -0.55
CA TYR A 162 -10.31 -29.41 -0.88
C TYR A 162 -11.09 -29.88 0.35
N LEU A 163 -10.40 -30.42 1.35
CA LEU A 163 -11.00 -30.85 2.61
C LEU A 163 -11.49 -29.65 3.42
N GLU A 164 -10.65 -28.63 3.58
CA GLU A 164 -11.01 -27.40 4.30
C GLU A 164 -12.15 -26.66 3.59
N ILE A 165 -12.09 -26.56 2.25
CA ILE A 165 -13.20 -25.99 1.46
C ILE A 165 -14.49 -26.78 1.70
N ALA A 166 -14.44 -28.11 1.64
CA ALA A 166 -15.60 -28.97 1.85
C ALA A 166 -16.23 -28.77 3.23
N GLN A 167 -15.40 -28.72 4.28
CA GLN A 167 -15.84 -28.45 5.65
C GLN A 167 -16.49 -27.08 5.78
N ARG A 168 -15.86 -26.04 5.21
CA ARG A 168 -16.32 -24.64 5.34
C ARG A 168 -17.64 -24.38 4.62
N ILE A 169 -17.89 -25.10 3.53
CA ILE A 169 -19.11 -24.94 2.75
C ILE A 169 -20.17 -26.02 3.02
N GLY A 170 -19.90 -26.97 3.92
CA GLY A 170 -20.85 -28.01 4.31
C GLY A 170 -21.16 -29.05 3.23
N VAL A 171 -20.14 -29.46 2.44
CA VAL A 171 -20.30 -30.48 1.39
C VAL A 171 -19.28 -31.61 1.54
N LYS A 172 -19.44 -32.70 0.77
CA LYS A 172 -18.45 -33.78 0.72
C LYS A 172 -17.17 -33.34 0.00
N PRO A 173 -15.98 -33.89 0.33
CA PRO A 173 -14.71 -33.54 -0.34
C PRO A 173 -14.75 -33.65 -1.87
N ASN A 174 -15.38 -34.69 -2.42
CA ASN A 174 -15.54 -34.83 -3.87
C ASN A 174 -16.42 -33.73 -4.49
N THR A 175 -17.41 -33.23 -3.76
CA THR A 175 -18.24 -32.09 -4.22
C THR A 175 -17.43 -30.80 -4.24
N ALA A 176 -16.62 -30.56 -3.21
CA ALA A 176 -15.70 -29.42 -3.20
C ALA A 176 -14.68 -29.47 -4.35
N ARG A 177 -14.13 -30.66 -4.65
CA ARG A 177 -13.26 -30.88 -5.81
C ARG A 177 -13.96 -30.48 -7.11
N ARG A 178 -15.20 -30.96 -7.36
CA ARG A 178 -15.99 -30.58 -8.55
C ARG A 178 -16.26 -29.08 -8.63
N HIS A 179 -16.52 -28.42 -7.50
CA HIS A 179 -16.65 -26.97 -7.46
C HIS A 179 -15.33 -26.27 -7.85
N CYS A 180 -14.20 -26.73 -7.33
CA CYS A 180 -12.88 -26.19 -7.70
C CYS A 180 -12.60 -26.37 -9.20
N GLU A 181 -12.86 -27.55 -9.76
CA GLU A 181 -12.72 -27.82 -11.21
C GLU A 181 -13.59 -26.89 -12.06
N ALA A 182 -14.85 -26.67 -11.66
CA ALA A 182 -15.74 -25.73 -12.35
C ALA A 182 -15.24 -24.28 -12.28
N VAL A 183 -14.68 -23.86 -11.14
CA VAL A 183 -14.07 -22.53 -10.98
C VAL A 183 -12.85 -22.38 -11.86
N MET A 184 -11.92 -23.35 -11.85
CA MET A 184 -10.71 -23.31 -12.66
C MET A 184 -11.03 -23.23 -14.16
N ASN A 185 -12.00 -24.03 -14.62
CA ASN A 185 -12.46 -23.99 -16.00
C ASN A 185 -13.02 -22.62 -16.41
N LYS A 186 -13.82 -21.98 -15.55
CA LYS A 186 -14.37 -20.65 -15.83
C LYS A 186 -13.32 -19.53 -15.79
N LEU A 187 -12.30 -19.69 -14.94
CA LEU A 187 -11.17 -18.77 -14.85
C LEU A 187 -10.10 -19.03 -15.92
N GLY A 188 -10.23 -20.09 -16.72
CA GLY A 188 -9.24 -20.45 -17.75
C GLY A 188 -7.89 -20.89 -17.17
N VAL A 189 -7.86 -21.42 -15.95
CA VAL A 189 -6.63 -21.90 -15.30
C VAL A 189 -6.58 -23.42 -15.25
N HIS A 190 -5.37 -23.97 -15.37
CA HIS A 190 -5.15 -25.42 -15.33
C HIS A 190 -4.84 -25.93 -13.92
N GLU A 191 -4.26 -25.08 -13.07
CA GLU A 191 -3.90 -25.45 -11.71
C GLU A 191 -4.57 -24.56 -10.67
N LYS A 192 -4.90 -25.17 -9.53
CA LYS A 192 -5.50 -24.47 -8.38
C LYS A 192 -4.64 -23.31 -7.89
N GLN A 193 -3.32 -23.43 -7.97
CA GLN A 193 -2.38 -22.42 -7.50
C GLN A 193 -2.46 -21.13 -8.33
N ASP A 194 -2.93 -21.21 -9.58
CA ASP A 194 -3.06 -20.07 -10.47
C ASP A 194 -4.37 -19.29 -10.27
N VAL A 195 -5.33 -19.80 -9.49
CA VAL A 195 -6.61 -19.13 -9.24
C VAL A 195 -6.41 -17.76 -8.60
N ALA A 196 -5.47 -17.63 -7.65
CA ALA A 196 -5.16 -16.34 -7.05
C ALA A 196 -4.71 -15.32 -8.11
N ARG A 197 -3.89 -15.74 -9.09
CA ARG A 197 -3.42 -14.89 -10.18
C ARG A 197 -4.54 -14.53 -11.15
N ALA A 198 -5.38 -15.50 -11.52
CA ALA A 198 -6.53 -15.26 -12.40
C ALA A 198 -7.57 -14.31 -11.79
N LEU A 199 -7.70 -14.31 -10.48
CA LEU A 199 -8.54 -13.34 -9.74
C LEU A 199 -7.90 -11.95 -9.60
N GLY A 200 -6.74 -11.72 -10.21
CA GLY A 200 -6.02 -10.46 -10.19
C GLY A 200 -4.94 -10.35 -9.12
N GLY A 201 -4.68 -11.41 -8.35
CA GLY A 201 -3.55 -11.48 -7.42
C GLY A 201 -2.21 -11.37 -8.15
N SER A 202 -1.30 -10.58 -7.58
CA SER A 202 0.05 -10.40 -8.11
C SER A 202 1.07 -10.98 -7.14
N SER A 203 2.10 -11.65 -7.66
CA SER A 203 3.28 -12.02 -6.87
C SER A 203 4.22 -10.83 -6.64
N VAL A 204 3.90 -9.66 -7.21
CA VAL A 204 4.65 -8.42 -7.01
C VAL A 204 4.38 -7.93 -5.60
N THR A 205 5.45 -7.84 -4.83
CA THR A 205 5.46 -7.36 -3.45
C THR A 205 4.83 -5.96 -3.40
N PRO A 206 4.04 -5.63 -2.36
CA PRO A 206 3.60 -4.26 -2.14
C PRO A 206 4.78 -3.30 -2.28
N TRP A 207 4.52 -2.10 -2.80
CA TRP A 207 5.50 -1.04 -3.08
C TRP A 207 6.63 -0.95 -2.05
N ILE A 208 6.35 -1.24 -0.79
CA ILE A 208 7.34 -1.22 0.29
C ILE A 208 8.30 -2.42 0.34
N ALA A 209 7.81 -3.63 0.13
CA ALA A 209 8.63 -4.83 0.24
C ALA A 209 9.58 -5.01 -0.95
N SER A 210 9.42 -4.19 -2.01
CA SER A 210 10.38 -4.05 -3.11
C SER A 210 11.39 -2.91 -2.90
N CYS A 211 11.22 -2.05 -1.90
CA CYS A 211 11.95 -0.76 -1.83
C CYS A 211 13.22 -0.71 -0.96
N ALA A 212 13.57 -1.69 -0.14
CA ALA A 212 14.89 -1.69 0.53
C ALA A 212 15.27 -3.00 1.23
N GLU A 213 16.58 -3.30 1.25
CA GLU A 213 17.19 -3.85 2.46
C GLU A 213 17.14 -2.77 3.55
N PRO A 214 16.50 -3.01 4.70
CA PRO A 214 16.34 -2.01 5.74
C PRO A 214 17.68 -1.52 6.28
N VAL A 215 17.84 -0.20 6.42
CA VAL A 215 18.91 0.38 7.26
C VAL A 215 18.56 0.01 8.71
N GLY A 216 19.48 -0.69 9.39
CA GLY A 216 19.24 -1.45 10.62
C GLY A 216 18.49 -0.73 11.75
N LYS A 217 17.91 -1.55 12.64
CA LYS A 217 17.05 -1.13 13.76
C LYS A 217 17.66 0.02 14.58
N HIS A 218 16.83 1.01 14.84
CA HIS A 218 17.08 2.17 15.70
C HIS A 218 17.82 1.78 17.01
N PRO A 219 18.89 2.49 17.43
CA PRO A 219 19.42 2.33 18.78
C PRO A 219 18.34 2.76 19.78
N ARG A 220 17.93 1.82 20.65
CA ARG A 220 17.02 2.09 21.77
C ARG A 220 17.68 3.08 22.73
N GLY A 221 17.07 4.24 22.95
CA GLY A 221 17.44 5.12 24.05
C GLY A 221 17.03 6.58 23.86
N ILE A 222 15.77 6.90 24.15
CA ILE A 222 15.41 8.25 24.61
C ILE A 222 15.73 8.27 26.11
N PRO A 223 16.62 9.14 26.62
CA PRO A 223 16.72 9.33 28.06
C PRO A 223 15.45 10.06 28.51
N SER A 224 14.58 9.33 29.20
CA SER A 224 13.58 9.93 30.07
C SER A 224 14.31 10.55 31.26
N GLY A 225 14.41 11.88 31.29
CA GLY A 225 15.06 12.60 32.38
C GLY A 225 14.64 14.05 32.39
N ILE A 226 13.40 14.30 32.79
CA ILE A 226 13.03 15.56 33.42
C ILE A 226 13.61 15.48 34.84
N GLY A 227 14.54 16.38 35.12
CA GLY A 227 15.17 16.63 36.41
C GLY A 227 15.90 17.96 36.34
#